data_AF-A0A9E2R5M1-F1
#
_entry.id   AF-A0A9E2R5M1-F1
#
_cell.length_a   1.000
_cell.length_b   1.000
_cell.length_c   1.000
_cell.angle_alpha   90.00
_cell.angle_beta   90.00
_cell.angle_gamma   90.00
#
_symmetry.space_group_name_H-M   'P 1'
#
loop_
_entity.id
_entity.type
_entity.pdbx_description
1 polymer ?
#
loop_
_entity_poly.entity_id
_entity_poly.type
_entity_poly.pdbx_seq_one_letter_code
_entity_poly.pdbx_strand_id
1 'polypeptide(L)'
;MRATARGYLIFLYRSGRIAFEGDWRYYAWMGLLTCFCLLGLNAYAKQFAHGLVITGMSDQVSWGVYIANFTFLVGVAAAAVMLVIPVYIYKNEELQDLVIFGELLAVAAILMCLAFVTVDLGRPDRFWHLIPGIGK
;
A
#
# COMPACT_ATOMS: atom_id res chain seq x y z
N MET A 1 20.40 -25.17 2.60
CA MET A 1 19.88 -23.89 3.13
C MET A 1 20.63 -22.65 2.61
N ARG A 2 21.97 -22.54 2.68
CA ARG A 2 22.70 -21.34 2.18
C ARG A 2 22.59 -21.10 0.65
N ALA A 3 22.47 -22.15 -0.16
CA ALA A 3 22.32 -22.03 -1.62
C ALA A 3 20.94 -21.47 -2.03
N THR A 4 19.87 -21.85 -1.33
CA THR A 4 18.50 -21.40 -1.59
C THR A 4 18.32 -19.91 -1.25
N ALA A 5 18.88 -19.46 -0.12
CA ALA A 5 18.84 -18.05 0.28
C ALA A 5 19.56 -17.14 -0.74
N ARG A 6 20.72 -17.57 -1.24
CA ARG A 6 21.45 -16.83 -2.28
C ARG A 6 20.66 -16.80 -3.60
N GLY A 7 20.02 -17.90 -3.99
CA GLY A 7 19.16 -17.98 -5.17
C GLY A 7 17.96 -17.02 -5.10
N TYR A 8 17.30 -16.96 -3.94
CA TYR A 8 16.17 -16.06 -3.70
C TYR A 8 16.58 -14.58 -3.75
N LEU A 9 17.72 -14.22 -3.15
CA LEU A 9 18.25 -12.86 -3.23
C LEU A 9 18.63 -12.45 -4.66
N ILE A 10 19.18 -13.37 -5.44
CA ILE A 10 19.49 -13.12 -6.86
C ILE A 10 18.20 -12.94 -7.67
N PHE A 11 17.17 -13.73 -7.40
CA PHE A 11 15.86 -13.57 -8.03
C PHE A 11 15.27 -12.19 -7.73
N LEU A 12 15.21 -11.78 -6.45
CA LEU A 12 14.72 -10.45 -6.06
C LEU A 12 15.52 -9.32 -6.72
N TYR A 13 16.84 -9.43 -6.76
CA TYR A 13 17.69 -8.43 -7.41
C TYR A 13 17.44 -8.34 -8.91
N ARG A 14 17.29 -9.48 -9.60
CA ARG A 14 16.99 -9.51 -11.04
C ARG A 14 15.61 -8.96 -11.34
N SER A 15 14.60 -9.37 -10.57
CA SER A 15 13.23 -8.85 -10.70
C SER A 15 13.20 -7.34 -10.46
N GLY A 16 13.95 -6.85 -9.46
CA GLY A 16 14.09 -5.42 -9.20
C GLY A 16 14.75 -4.68 -10.36
N ARG A 17 15.80 -5.22 -10.96
CA ARG A 17 16.45 -4.61 -12.12
C ARG A 17 15.52 -4.55 -13.34
N ILE A 18 14.84 -5.65 -13.66
CA ILE A 18 13.89 -5.73 -14.78
C ILE A 18 12.75 -4.72 -14.58
N ALA A 19 12.32 -4.51 -13.33
CA ALA A 19 11.28 -3.53 -13.01
C ALA A 19 11.64 -2.09 -13.42
N PHE A 20 12.92 -1.75 -13.59
CA PHE A 20 13.39 -0.41 -14.03
C PHE A 20 13.87 -0.37 -15.49
N GLU A 21 13.80 -1.48 -16.22
CA GLU A 21 14.10 -1.54 -17.65
C GLU A 21 12.81 -1.33 -18.44
N GLY A 22 12.76 -0.30 -19.31
CA GLY A 22 11.55 -0.01 -20.08
C GLY A 22 11.77 0.96 -21.25
N ASP A 23 10.70 1.22 -21.99
CA ASP A 23 10.67 2.19 -23.10
C ASP A 23 10.55 3.64 -22.59
N TRP A 24 10.71 4.64 -23.46
CA TRP A 24 10.58 6.06 -23.09
C TRP A 24 9.22 6.38 -22.44
N ARG A 25 8.15 5.69 -22.87
CA ARG A 25 6.80 5.79 -22.28
C ARG A 25 6.75 5.30 -20.83
N TYR A 26 7.47 4.21 -20.55
CA TYR A 26 7.58 3.67 -19.20
C TYR A 26 8.27 4.68 -18.28
N TYR A 27 9.40 5.24 -18.70
CA TYR A 27 10.11 6.26 -17.91
C TYR A 27 9.28 7.54 -17.73
N ALA A 28 8.55 7.99 -18.75
CA ALA A 28 7.64 9.12 -18.64
C ALA A 28 6.53 8.86 -17.62
N TRP A 29 5.91 7.68 -17.66
CA TRP A 29 4.87 7.27 -16.71
C TRP A 29 5.41 7.17 -15.27
N MET A 30 6.55 6.52 -15.08
CA MET A 30 7.20 6.41 -13.77
C MET A 30 7.64 7.77 -13.22
N GLY A 31 8.15 8.66 -14.08
CA GLY A 31 8.51 10.03 -13.70
C GLY A 31 7.29 10.83 -13.25
N LEU A 32 6.17 10.71 -13.98
CA LEU A 32 4.90 11.34 -13.61
C LEU A 32 4.40 10.81 -12.25
N LEU A 33 4.36 9.50 -12.04
CA LEU A 33 3.94 8.90 -10.76
C LEU A 33 4.84 9.36 -9.61
N THR A 34 6.16 9.41 -9.84
CA THR A 34 7.12 9.90 -8.83
C THR A 34 6.85 11.35 -8.47
N CYS A 35 6.51 12.20 -9.45
CA CYS A 35 6.14 13.59 -9.21
C CYS A 35 4.90 13.69 -8.29
N PHE A 36 3.84 12.91 -8.57
CA PHE A 36 2.65 12.86 -7.70
C PHE A 36 2.98 12.36 -6.29
N CYS A 37 3.82 11.33 -6.16
CA CYS A 37 4.28 10.85 -4.85
C CYS A 37 5.03 11.93 -4.07
N LEU A 38 5.89 12.71 -4.72
CA LEU A 38 6.63 13.81 -4.08
C LEU A 38 5.71 14.95 -3.66
N LEU A 39 4.69 15.28 -4.47
CA LEU A 39 3.67 16.26 -4.10
C LEU A 39 2.87 15.79 -2.87
N GLY A 40 2.47 14.51 -2.86
CA GLY A 40 1.80 13.90 -1.71
C GLY A 40 2.67 13.89 -0.46
N LEU A 41 3.97 13.56 -0.60
CA LEU A 41 4.93 13.58 0.51
C LEU A 41 5.14 15.01 1.03
N ASN A 42 5.19 16.01 0.16
CA ASN A 42 5.27 17.41 0.56
C ASN A 42 4.03 17.86 1.34
N ALA A 43 2.83 17.47 0.88
CA ALA A 43 1.58 17.74 1.60
C ALA A 43 1.55 17.05 2.96
N TYR A 44 1.99 15.79 3.03
CA TYR A 44 2.11 15.05 4.29
C TYR A 44 3.12 15.70 5.25
N ALA A 45 4.27 16.15 4.76
CA ALA A 45 5.26 16.85 5.59
C ALA A 45 4.69 18.16 6.19
N LYS A 46 3.91 18.91 5.41
CA LYS A 46 3.20 20.10 5.91
C LYS A 46 2.17 19.72 6.98
N GLN A 47 1.39 18.66 6.74
CA GLN A 47 0.43 18.13 7.72
C GLN A 47 1.11 17.67 9.01
N PHE A 48 2.25 17.00 8.92
CA PHE A 48 3.02 16.58 10.09
C PHE A 48 3.48 17.77 10.93
N ALA A 49 3.88 18.88 10.29
CA ALA A 49 4.36 20.08 10.99
C ALA A 49 3.24 20.93 11.62
N HIS A 50 2.08 21.12 10.95
CA HIS A 50 1.01 21.98 11.47
C HIS A 50 -0.18 21.20 12.07
N GLY A 51 -0.12 19.86 12.05
CA GLY A 51 -1.15 18.98 12.56
C GLY A 51 -2.30 18.72 11.58
N LEU A 52 -3.28 17.95 12.04
CA LEU A 52 -4.43 17.51 11.25
C LEU A 52 -5.37 18.64 10.81
N VAL A 53 -5.21 19.85 11.37
CA VAL A 53 -6.06 21.01 11.01
C VAL A 53 -6.01 21.36 9.51
N ILE A 54 -4.89 21.08 8.84
CA ILE A 54 -4.73 21.37 7.40
C ILE A 54 -5.64 20.50 6.53
N THR A 55 -6.11 19.37 7.05
CA THR A 55 -6.98 18.45 6.32
C THR A 55 -8.40 18.98 6.11
N GLY A 56 -8.78 20.05 6.81
CA GLY A 56 -10.14 20.59 6.80
C GLY A 56 -11.14 19.77 7.62
N MET A 57 -10.67 18.81 8.41
CA MET A 57 -11.51 18.10 9.39
C MET A 57 -11.96 19.06 10.51
N SER A 58 -13.17 18.83 11.01
CA SER A 58 -13.76 19.59 12.11
C SER A 58 -14.18 18.64 13.24
N ASP A 59 -14.54 19.18 14.40
CA ASP A 59 -15.00 18.36 15.52
C ASP A 59 -16.30 17.60 15.18
N GLN A 60 -17.12 18.12 14.25
CA GLN A 60 -18.32 17.44 13.76
C GLN A 60 -18.01 16.34 12.74
N VAL A 61 -16.94 16.52 11.95
CA VAL A 61 -16.50 15.57 10.92
C VAL A 61 -15.02 15.26 11.17
N SER A 62 -14.79 14.40 12.16
CA SER A 62 -13.46 13.97 12.60
C SER A 62 -12.85 12.91 11.68
N TRP A 63 -13.66 12.26 10.84
CA TRP A 63 -13.24 11.25 9.86
C TRP A 63 -13.48 11.77 8.45
N GLY A 64 -12.45 12.42 7.91
CA GLY A 64 -12.46 12.96 6.56
C GLY A 64 -12.03 11.95 5.50
N VAL A 65 -11.31 12.47 4.51
CA VAL A 65 -10.86 11.73 3.32
C VAL A 65 -9.98 10.53 3.66
N TYR A 66 -9.24 10.56 4.77
CA TYR A 66 -8.36 9.46 5.17
C TYR A 66 -9.13 8.18 5.53
N ILE A 67 -10.09 8.26 6.46
CA ILE A 67 -10.89 7.09 6.85
C ILE A 67 -11.83 6.63 5.73
N ALA A 68 -12.35 7.55 4.93
CA ALA A 68 -13.13 7.20 3.73
C ALA A 68 -12.32 6.35 2.74
N ASN A 69 -11.07 6.76 2.41
CA ASN A 69 -10.21 5.99 1.51
C ASN A 69 -9.72 4.67 2.13
N PHE A 70 -9.46 4.65 3.44
CA PHE A 70 -9.11 3.44 4.17
C PHE A 70 -10.20 2.37 4.01
N THR A 71 -11.46 2.70 4.34
CA THR A 71 -12.57 1.74 4.24
C THR A 71 -12.82 1.29 2.79
N PHE A 72 -12.66 2.19 1.82
CA PHE A 72 -12.72 1.85 0.40
C PHE A 72 -11.64 0.82 0.01
N LEU A 73 -10.38 1.05 0.36
CA LEU A 73 -9.27 0.17 0.02
C LEU A 73 -9.33 -1.18 0.75
N VAL A 74 -9.87 -1.21 1.97
CA VAL A 74 -10.19 -2.48 2.65
C VAL A 74 -11.21 -3.28 1.83
N GLY A 75 -12.22 -2.61 1.27
CA GLY A 75 -13.18 -3.22 0.35
C GLY A 75 -12.51 -3.75 -0.93
N VAL A 76 -11.60 -2.97 -1.54
CA VAL A 76 -10.83 -3.41 -2.72
C VAL A 76 -9.97 -4.64 -2.40
N ALA A 77 -9.29 -4.66 -1.25
CA ALA A 77 -8.50 -5.81 -0.82
C ALA A 77 -9.37 -7.06 -0.60
N ALA A 78 -10.54 -6.90 0.04
CA ALA A 78 -11.49 -7.99 0.24
C ALA A 78 -12.04 -8.53 -1.09
N ALA A 79 -12.36 -7.65 -2.05
CA ALA A 79 -12.82 -8.03 -3.38
C ALA A 79 -11.74 -8.80 -4.16
N ALA A 80 -10.47 -8.38 -4.06
CA ALA A 80 -9.35 -9.08 -4.68
C ALA A 80 -9.21 -10.52 -4.13
N VAL A 81 -9.30 -10.70 -2.81
CA VAL A 81 -9.26 -12.03 -2.17
C VAL A 81 -10.49 -12.86 -2.55
N MET A 82 -11.67 -12.26 -2.66
CA MET A 82 -12.89 -12.95 -3.07
C MET A 82 -12.79 -13.54 -4.48
N LEU A 83 -12.09 -12.85 -5.39
CA LEU A 83 -11.82 -13.33 -6.75
C LEU A 83 -10.88 -14.55 -6.76
N VAL A 84 -10.00 -14.64 -5.78
CA VAL A 84 -8.96 -15.67 -5.67
C VAL A 84 -9.50 -16.99 -5.10
N ILE A 85 -10.51 -16.93 -4.21
CA ILE A 85 -11.08 -18.11 -3.53
C ILE A 85 -11.60 -19.18 -4.51
N PRO A 86 -12.45 -18.87 -5.52
CA PRO A 86 -12.94 -19.88 -6.44
C PRO A 86 -11.82 -20.56 -7.23
N VAL A 87 -10.78 -19.83 -7.62
CA VAL A 87 -9.66 -20.39 -8.40
C VAL A 87 -8.92 -21.46 -7.59
N TYR A 88 -8.68 -21.21 -6.31
CA TYR A 88 -8.06 -22.20 -5.42
C TYR A 88 -8.95 -23.41 -5.13
N ILE A 89 -10.28 -23.22 -5.02
CA ILE A 89 -11.24 -24.31 -4.75
C ILE A 89 -11.43 -25.19 -5.98
N TYR A 90 -11.70 -24.59 -7.14
CA TYR A 90 -12.01 -25.33 -8.38
C TYR A 90 -10.76 -25.79 -9.13
N LYS A 91 -9.55 -25.38 -8.69
CA LYS A 91 -8.25 -25.74 -9.28
C LYS A 91 -8.20 -25.57 -10.80
N ASN A 92 -8.84 -24.50 -11.29
CA ASN A 92 -8.84 -24.21 -12.72
C ASN A 92 -7.51 -23.55 -13.09
N GLU A 93 -6.68 -24.24 -13.88
CA GLU A 93 -5.34 -23.78 -14.27
C GLU A 93 -5.39 -22.51 -15.13
N GLU A 94 -6.44 -22.30 -15.93
CA GLU A 94 -6.59 -21.11 -16.78
C GLU A 94 -6.79 -19.80 -15.99
N LEU A 95 -7.26 -19.90 -14.75
CA LEU A 95 -7.54 -18.74 -13.89
C LEU A 95 -6.40 -18.42 -12.92
N GLN A 96 -5.33 -19.22 -12.89
CA GLN A 96 -4.21 -19.01 -11.98
C GLN A 96 -3.46 -17.70 -12.24
N ASP A 97 -3.37 -17.26 -13.50
CA ASP A 97 -2.73 -15.99 -13.84
C ASP A 97 -3.46 -14.80 -13.22
N LEU A 98 -4.79 -14.86 -13.12
CA LEU A 98 -5.60 -13.82 -12.49
C LEU A 98 -5.38 -13.72 -10.97
N VAL A 99 -5.04 -14.84 -10.33
CA VAL A 99 -4.76 -14.88 -8.88
C VAL A 99 -3.54 -14.06 -8.55
N ILE A 100 -2.49 -14.12 -9.38
CA ILE A 100 -1.26 -13.35 -9.17
C ILE A 100 -1.56 -11.84 -9.15
N PHE A 101 -2.36 -11.35 -10.08
CA PHE A 101 -2.78 -9.94 -10.09
C PHE A 101 -3.65 -9.58 -8.88
N GLY A 102 -4.56 -10.48 -8.48
CA GLY A 102 -5.40 -10.30 -7.30
C GLY A 102 -4.60 -10.21 -6.00
N GLU A 103 -3.62 -11.10 -5.81
CA GLU A 103 -2.74 -11.08 -4.64
C GLU A 103 -1.86 -9.83 -4.60
N LEU A 104 -1.28 -9.42 -5.73
CA LEU A 104 -0.49 -8.19 -5.82
C LEU A 104 -1.34 -6.94 -5.49
N LEU A 105 -2.57 -6.88 -6.00
CA LEU A 105 -3.51 -5.80 -5.70
C LEU A 105 -3.88 -5.80 -4.21
N ALA A 106 -4.19 -6.96 -3.63
CA ALA A 106 -4.54 -7.08 -2.22
C ALA A 106 -3.41 -6.59 -1.31
N VAL A 107 -2.16 -6.98 -1.59
CA VAL A 107 -0.98 -6.53 -0.83
C VAL A 107 -0.81 -5.01 -0.96
N ALA A 108 -0.88 -4.46 -2.17
CA ALA A 108 -0.77 -3.01 -2.39
C ALA A 108 -1.89 -2.23 -1.67
N ALA A 109 -3.13 -2.71 -1.74
CA ALA A 109 -4.28 -2.10 -1.07
C ALA A 109 -4.11 -2.10 0.45
N ILE A 110 -3.68 -3.22 1.04
CA ILE A 110 -3.43 -3.31 2.50
C ILE A 110 -2.32 -2.35 2.94
N LEU A 111 -1.23 -2.26 2.19
CA LEU A 111 -0.15 -1.31 2.49
C LEU A 111 -0.66 0.14 2.50
N MET A 112 -1.50 0.50 1.53
CA MET A 112 -2.13 1.82 1.48
C MET A 112 -3.12 2.05 2.62
N CYS A 113 -3.91 1.03 3.00
CA CYS A 113 -4.79 1.10 4.18
C CYS A 113 -4.02 1.43 5.45
N LEU A 114 -2.91 0.70 5.69
CA LEU A 114 -2.07 0.92 6.87
C LEU A 114 -1.44 2.32 6.84
N ALA A 115 -1.01 2.80 5.67
CA ALA A 115 -0.50 4.15 5.52
C ALA A 115 -1.57 5.20 5.88
N PHE A 116 -2.80 5.08 5.38
CA PHE A 116 -3.88 6.03 5.66
C PHE A 116 -4.24 6.09 7.15
N VAL A 117 -4.35 4.94 7.82
CA VAL A 117 -4.60 4.90 9.27
C VAL A 117 -3.45 5.54 10.05
N THR A 118 -2.21 5.30 9.62
CA THR A 118 -1.02 5.87 10.27
C THR A 118 -0.97 7.40 10.13
N VAL A 119 -1.36 7.92 8.96
CA VAL A 119 -1.40 9.36 8.67
C VAL A 119 -2.53 10.04 9.45
N ASP A 120 -3.68 9.40 9.57
CA ASP A 120 -4.87 9.92 10.25
C ASP A 120 -4.66 10.10 11.77
N LEU A 121 -3.77 9.31 12.38
CA LEU A 121 -3.39 9.45 13.79
C LEU A 121 -2.73 10.80 14.12
N GLY A 122 -2.19 11.52 13.14
CA GLY A 122 -1.53 12.82 13.30
C GLY A 122 -0.17 12.79 14.02
N ARG A 123 0.10 11.79 14.89
CA ARG A 123 1.39 11.55 15.55
C ARG A 123 1.82 10.08 15.39
N PRO A 124 2.38 9.70 14.23
CA PRO A 124 2.83 8.33 13.97
C PRO A 124 3.89 7.86 14.98
N ASP A 125 4.64 8.79 15.59
CA ASP A 125 5.59 8.52 16.69
C ASP A 125 4.93 8.00 17.97
N ARG A 126 3.61 7.80 18.01
CA ARG A 126 2.94 7.16 19.15
C ARG A 126 2.23 5.88 18.77
N PHE A 127 2.36 5.44 17.52
CA PHE A 127 1.69 4.24 17.01
C PHE A 127 1.94 3.00 17.87
N TRP A 128 3.14 2.85 18.44
CA TRP A 128 3.47 1.74 19.33
C TRP A 128 2.65 1.66 20.62
N HIS A 129 2.02 2.76 21.06
CA HIS A 129 1.12 2.74 22.21
C HIS A 129 -0.18 1.98 21.94
N LEU A 130 -0.51 1.72 20.67
CA LEU A 130 -1.67 0.92 20.29
C LEU A 130 -1.46 -0.58 20.52
N ILE A 131 -0.22 -1.03 20.71
CA ILE A 131 0.09 -2.46 20.88
C ILE A 131 -0.08 -2.83 22.37
N PRO A 132 -1.05 -3.72 22.69
CA PRO A 132 -1.25 -4.15 24.07
C PRO A 132 0.01 -4.86 24.59
N GLY A 133 0.53 -4.39 25.73
CA GLY A 133 1.72 -4.94 26.39
C GLY A 133 3.02 -4.14 26.21
N ILE A 134 3.18 -3.43 25.09
CA ILE A 134 4.37 -2.59 24.82
C ILE A 134 4.06 -1.11 25.11
N GLY A 135 2.81 -0.70 24.90
CA GLY A 135 2.35 0.70 24.97
C GLY A 135 2.03 1.29 26.34
N LYS A 136 2.75 0.91 27.42
CA LYS A 136 2.62 1.55 28.74
C LYS A 136 3.64 2.67 28.92
#